data_AF-A0A328XGV5-F1
#
_entry.id   AF-A0A328XGV5-F1
#
_cell.length_a   1.000
_cell.length_b   1.000
_cell.length_c   1.000
_cell.angle_alpha   90.00
_cell.angle_beta   90.00
_cell.angle_gamma   90.00
#
_symmetry.space_group_name_H-M   'P 1'
#
loop_
_entity.id
_entity.type
_entity.pdbx_description
1 polymer ?
#
loop_
_entity_poly.entity_id
_entity_poly.type
_entity_poly.pdbx_seq_one_letter_code
_entity_poly.pdbx_strand_id
1 'polypeptide(L)'
;MPETPFYAKAMRGASSLVGHWLLLGQATPERLAMILADTARVAKLGEPEETPNGATLEAWGSGTQPPLWAARAASFLLMQMPARPAPRDEMEACAWAYCWLRNRDFDSFEDAEAALPDHLREALVEALPAAWADRLSQRLI
;
A
#
# COMPACT_ATOMS: atom_id res chain seq x y z
N MET A 1 3.98 5.50 26.95
CA MET A 1 2.78 5.24 26.13
C MET A 1 2.98 3.89 25.47
N PRO A 2 2.00 2.97 25.43
CA PRO A 2 2.18 1.73 24.71
C PRO A 2 2.43 2.04 23.23
N GLU A 3 3.41 1.37 22.63
CA GLU A 3 3.71 1.52 21.21
C GLU A 3 2.46 1.22 20.39
N THR A 4 2.15 2.07 19.40
CA THR A 4 1.01 1.82 18.51
C THR A 4 1.30 0.56 17.70
N PRO A 5 0.41 -0.46 17.70
CA PRO A 5 0.63 -1.70 16.95
C PRO A 5 0.88 -1.42 15.47
N PHE A 6 1.74 -2.22 14.83
CA PHE A 6 2.10 -2.06 13.43
C PHE A 6 0.86 -1.96 12.52
N TYR A 7 -0.11 -2.87 12.70
CA TYR A 7 -1.35 -2.85 11.91
C TYR A 7 -2.09 -1.50 12.00
N ALA A 8 -2.14 -0.87 13.17
CA ALA A 8 -2.79 0.42 13.32
C ALA A 8 -2.02 1.55 12.59
N LYS A 9 -0.68 1.50 12.56
CA LYS A 9 0.14 2.42 11.75
C LYS A 9 -0.11 2.21 10.26
N ALA A 10 -0.08 0.96 9.80
CA ALA A 10 -0.31 0.59 8.41
C ALA A 10 -1.71 1.01 7.91
N MET A 11 -2.76 0.83 8.74
CA MET A 11 -4.10 1.27 8.37
C MET A 11 -4.20 2.80 8.24
N ARG A 12 -3.58 3.55 9.16
CA ARG A 12 -3.50 5.02 9.06
C ARG A 12 -2.74 5.48 7.82
N GLY A 13 -1.65 4.79 7.46
CA GLY A 13 -0.86 5.09 6.27
C GLY A 13 -1.54 4.72 4.94
N ALA A 14 -2.62 3.93 4.97
CA ALA A 14 -3.31 3.50 3.75
C ALA A 14 -3.89 4.68 2.96
N SER A 15 -4.45 5.68 3.65
CA SER A 15 -4.90 6.93 3.02
C SER A 15 -3.73 7.70 2.39
N SER A 16 -2.58 7.76 3.06
CA SER A 16 -1.37 8.40 2.50
C SER A 16 -0.89 7.71 1.22
N LEU A 17 -0.97 6.38 1.12
CA LEU A 17 -0.67 5.62 -0.11
C LEU A 17 -1.59 6.02 -1.27
N VAL A 18 -2.90 6.08 -1.02
CA VAL A 18 -3.88 6.45 -2.04
C VAL A 18 -3.71 7.92 -2.45
N GLY A 19 -3.44 8.80 -1.48
CA GLY A 19 -3.13 10.21 -1.75
C GLY A 19 -1.83 10.38 -2.55
N HIS A 20 -0.84 9.52 -2.34
CA HIS A 20 0.40 9.54 -3.12
C HIS A 20 0.16 9.11 -4.57
N TRP A 21 -0.69 8.09 -4.79
CA TRP A 21 -1.14 7.73 -6.13
C TRP A 21 -1.90 8.89 -6.81
N LEU A 22 -2.80 9.56 -6.09
CA LEU A 22 -3.52 10.72 -6.61
C LEU A 22 -2.57 11.87 -6.98
N LEU A 23 -1.52 12.10 -6.20
CA LEU A 23 -0.54 13.17 -6.42
C LEU A 23 0.37 12.92 -7.63
N LEU A 24 0.85 11.69 -7.81
CA LEU A 24 1.80 11.36 -8.88
C LEU A 24 1.14 10.85 -10.15
N GLY A 25 -0.10 10.36 -10.05
CA GLY A 25 -0.87 9.88 -11.18
C GLY A 25 -1.12 10.98 -12.20
N GLN A 26 -0.70 10.78 -13.44
CA GLN A 26 -0.84 11.76 -14.51
C GLN A 26 -2.18 11.62 -15.25
N ALA A 27 -3.30 11.68 -14.51
CA ALA A 27 -4.64 11.65 -15.06
C ALA A 27 -5.66 12.34 -14.13
N THR A 28 -6.90 12.48 -14.57
CA THR A 28 -7.97 13.03 -13.71
C THR A 28 -8.28 12.07 -12.55
N PRO A 29 -8.80 12.56 -11.40
CA PRO A 29 -9.20 11.72 -10.28
C PRO A 29 -10.13 10.56 -10.69
N GLU A 30 -11.10 10.80 -11.58
CA GLU A 30 -11.99 9.76 -12.11
C GLU A 30 -11.21 8.66 -12.84
N ARG A 31 -10.24 9.05 -13.66
CA ARG A 31 -9.44 8.08 -14.42
C ARG A 31 -8.48 7.32 -13.51
N LEU A 32 -7.89 7.98 -12.53
CA LEU A 32 -7.03 7.35 -11.53
C LEU A 32 -7.82 6.36 -10.67
N ALA A 33 -9.07 6.66 -10.33
CA ALA A 33 -9.96 5.78 -9.57
C ALA A 33 -10.31 4.52 -10.36
N MET A 34 -10.59 4.67 -11.66
CA MET A 34 -10.81 3.57 -12.59
C MET A 34 -9.57 2.69 -12.75
N ILE A 35 -8.39 3.28 -12.99
CA ILE A 35 -7.12 2.54 -13.09
C ILE A 35 -6.86 1.74 -11.81
N LEU A 36 -7.11 2.34 -10.64
CA LEU A 36 -6.91 1.68 -9.35
C LEU A 36 -7.80 0.44 -9.20
N ALA A 37 -9.09 0.54 -9.53
CA ALA A 37 -10.04 -0.57 -9.47
C ALA A 37 -9.72 -1.66 -10.49
N ASP A 38 -9.40 -1.29 -11.73
CA ASP A 38 -9.04 -2.26 -12.78
C ASP A 38 -7.74 -2.98 -12.43
N THR A 39 -6.76 -2.26 -11.88
CA THR A 39 -5.51 -2.86 -11.38
C THR A 39 -5.81 -3.87 -10.27
N ALA A 40 -6.69 -3.54 -9.33
CA ALA A 40 -7.05 -4.45 -8.26
C ALA A 40 -7.64 -5.77 -8.79
N ARG A 41 -8.54 -5.68 -9.79
CA ARG A 41 -9.13 -6.86 -10.45
C ARG A 41 -8.08 -7.68 -11.20
N VAL A 42 -7.31 -7.04 -12.09
CA VAL A 42 -6.36 -7.71 -12.98
C VAL A 42 -5.21 -8.35 -12.20
N ALA A 43 -4.69 -7.65 -11.18
CA ALA A 43 -3.60 -8.14 -10.34
C ALA A 43 -4.08 -8.97 -9.14
N LYS A 44 -5.39 -9.25 -9.03
CA LYS A 44 -6.01 -10.04 -7.94
C LYS A 44 -5.68 -9.49 -6.54
N LEU A 45 -5.69 -8.17 -6.40
CA LEU A 45 -5.39 -7.45 -5.15
C LEU A 45 -6.65 -7.23 -4.28
N GLY A 46 -7.77 -7.78 -4.72
CA GLY A 46 -9.10 -7.67 -4.15
C GLY A 46 -10.12 -7.34 -5.22
N GLU A 47 -11.39 -7.41 -4.87
CA GLU A 47 -12.50 -7.18 -5.81
C GLU A 47 -13.26 -5.93 -5.39
N PRO A 48 -13.15 -4.82 -6.14
CA PRO A 48 -14.01 -3.66 -5.93
C PRO A 48 -15.46 -4.03 -6.28
N GLU A 49 -16.37 -3.91 -5.32
CA GLU A 49 -17.82 -4.10 -5.54
C GLU A 49 -18.32 -3.14 -6.63
N GLU A 50 -17.89 -1.88 -6.55
CA GLU A 50 -18.14 -0.85 -7.56
C GLU A 50 -16.83 -0.14 -7.92
N THR A 51 -16.76 0.40 -9.13
CA THR A 51 -15.64 1.27 -9.51
C THR A 51 -15.82 2.62 -8.80
N PRO A 52 -14.88 3.04 -7.93
CA PRO A 52 -14.99 4.33 -7.25
C PRO A 52 -14.91 5.48 -8.26
N ASN A 53 -15.57 6.59 -7.94
CA ASN A 53 -15.44 7.83 -8.69
C ASN A 53 -14.26 8.68 -8.16
N GLY A 54 -13.99 9.80 -8.83
CA GLY A 54 -12.92 10.73 -8.44
C GLY A 54 -13.08 11.26 -7.01
N ALA A 55 -14.28 11.67 -6.63
CA ALA A 55 -14.56 12.19 -5.28
C ALA A 55 -14.30 11.14 -4.18
N THR A 56 -14.64 9.87 -4.42
CA THR A 56 -14.31 8.77 -3.51
C THR A 56 -12.80 8.59 -3.37
N LEU A 57 -12.06 8.65 -4.48
CA LEU A 57 -10.60 8.56 -4.46
C LEU A 57 -9.96 9.73 -3.69
N GLU A 58 -10.44 10.95 -3.90
CA GLU A 58 -9.99 12.14 -3.17
C GLU A 58 -10.28 12.05 -1.68
N ALA A 59 -11.47 11.56 -1.30
CA ALA A 59 -11.84 11.33 0.10
C ALA A 59 -10.88 10.32 0.76
N TRP A 60 -10.53 9.25 0.06
CA TRP A 60 -9.54 8.28 0.55
C TRP A 60 -8.15 8.90 0.70
N GLY A 61 -7.69 9.65 -0.32
CA GLY A 61 -6.38 10.28 -0.31
C GLY A 61 -6.21 11.40 0.73
N SER A 62 -7.31 11.95 1.25
CA SER A 62 -7.35 13.03 2.25
C SER A 62 -7.58 12.55 3.69
N GLY A 63 -7.76 11.25 3.92
CA GLY A 63 -7.81 10.67 5.27
C GLY A 63 -8.98 9.76 5.57
N THR A 64 -9.94 9.61 4.65
CA THR A 64 -10.94 8.54 4.79
C THR A 64 -10.25 7.20 4.60
N GLN A 65 -10.53 6.23 5.47
CA GLN A 65 -9.91 4.91 5.35
C GLN A 65 -10.29 4.25 4.01
N PRO A 66 -9.33 3.99 3.10
CA PRO A 66 -9.61 3.26 1.89
C PRO A 66 -9.84 1.78 2.20
N PRO A 67 -10.61 1.06 1.35
CA PRO A 67 -10.62 -0.39 1.39
C PRO A 67 -9.22 -0.93 1.08
N LEU A 68 -8.88 -2.08 1.66
CA LEU A 68 -7.53 -2.64 1.56
C LEU A 68 -7.08 -2.88 0.11
N TRP A 69 -8.00 -3.28 -0.78
CA TRP A 69 -7.68 -3.48 -2.19
C TRP A 69 -7.17 -2.18 -2.86
N ALA A 70 -7.66 -1.02 -2.44
CA ALA A 70 -7.26 0.27 -3.01
C ALA A 70 -5.84 0.64 -2.59
N ALA A 71 -5.49 0.45 -1.30
CA ALA A 71 -4.12 0.65 -0.82
C ALA A 71 -3.13 -0.33 -1.46
N ARG A 72 -3.53 -1.60 -1.60
CA ARG A 72 -2.73 -2.64 -2.28
C ARG A 72 -2.48 -2.29 -3.75
N ALA A 73 -3.51 -1.86 -4.48
CA ALA A 73 -3.39 -1.43 -5.87
C ALA A 73 -2.55 -0.15 -6.02
N ALA A 74 -2.72 0.83 -5.13
CA ALA A 74 -1.91 2.06 -5.13
C ALA A 74 -0.43 1.74 -4.94
N SER A 75 -0.10 0.92 -3.94
CA SER A 75 1.27 0.46 -3.71
C SER A 75 1.84 -0.31 -4.91
N PHE A 76 1.06 -1.22 -5.51
CA PHE A 76 1.46 -1.95 -6.71
C PHE A 76 1.80 -1.01 -7.89
N LEU A 77 0.98 0.02 -8.14
CA LEU A 77 1.21 0.99 -9.21
C LEU A 77 2.41 1.89 -8.92
N LEU A 78 2.52 2.42 -7.70
CA LEU A 78 3.61 3.31 -7.29
C LEU A 78 4.98 2.62 -7.43
N MET A 79 5.10 1.33 -7.06
CA MET A 79 6.33 0.54 -7.24
C MET A 79 6.83 0.44 -8.68
N GLN A 80 5.92 0.57 -9.66
CA GLN A 80 6.21 0.45 -11.08
C GLN A 80 6.45 1.80 -11.76
N MET A 81 6.25 2.92 -11.05
CA MET A 81 6.41 4.24 -11.64
C MET A 81 7.89 4.53 -11.94
N PRO A 82 8.22 5.09 -13.12
CA PRO A 82 9.60 5.47 -13.46
C PRO A 82 10.21 6.49 -12.49
N ALA A 83 9.37 7.30 -11.83
CA ALA A 83 9.79 8.29 -10.84
C ALA A 83 10.29 7.68 -9.52
N ARG A 84 10.12 6.37 -9.31
CA ARG A 84 10.59 5.64 -8.11
C ARG A 84 10.15 6.31 -6.80
N PRO A 85 8.84 6.51 -6.58
CA PRO A 85 8.34 7.13 -5.36
C PRO A 85 8.71 6.31 -4.12
N ALA A 86 9.03 7.01 -3.04
CA ALA A 86 9.28 6.41 -1.72
C ALA A 86 8.24 6.92 -0.71
N PRO A 87 7.97 6.18 0.38
CA PRO A 87 7.09 6.64 1.45
C PRO A 87 7.51 8.02 1.98
N ARG A 88 6.54 8.88 2.30
CA ARG A 88 6.80 10.24 2.79
C ARG A 88 6.97 10.35 4.30
N ASP A 89 6.42 9.37 5.03
CA ASP A 89 6.48 9.29 6.49
C ASP A 89 6.45 7.83 6.96
N GLU A 90 6.60 7.64 8.29
CA GLU A 90 6.60 6.32 8.93
C GLU A 90 5.29 5.55 8.71
N MET A 91 4.14 6.23 8.76
CA MET A 91 2.83 5.59 8.62
C MET A 91 2.67 5.06 7.20
N GLU A 92 3.02 5.88 6.21
CA GLU A 92 3.04 5.48 4.81
C GLU A 92 4.01 4.30 4.62
N ALA A 93 5.21 4.33 5.19
CA ALA A 93 6.16 3.22 5.12
C ALA A 93 5.59 1.91 5.68
N CYS A 94 4.89 1.96 6.82
CA CYS A 94 4.15 0.80 7.35
C CYS A 94 3.09 0.31 6.37
N ALA A 95 2.35 1.21 5.73
CA ALA A 95 1.32 0.83 4.75
C ALA A 95 1.92 0.20 3.49
N TRP A 96 3.05 0.73 2.99
CA TRP A 96 3.82 0.16 1.89
C TRP A 96 4.29 -1.26 2.22
N ALA A 97 4.93 -1.47 3.37
CA ALA A 97 5.39 -2.79 3.80
C ALA A 97 4.22 -3.78 4.00
N TYR A 98 3.13 -3.33 4.61
CA TYR A 98 1.92 -4.13 4.81
C TYR A 98 1.29 -4.59 3.49
N CYS A 99 1.19 -3.68 2.51
CA CYS A 99 0.67 -3.98 1.18
C CYS A 99 1.62 -4.85 0.37
N TRP A 100 2.93 -4.60 0.42
CA TRP A 100 3.96 -5.40 -0.24
C TRP A 100 3.84 -6.88 0.11
N LEU A 101 3.81 -7.19 1.41
CA LEU A 101 3.71 -8.56 1.91
C LEU A 101 2.37 -9.24 1.59
N ARG A 102 1.34 -8.48 1.21
CA ARG A 102 0.02 -9.00 0.82
C ARG A 102 -0.17 -9.06 -0.68
N ASN A 103 0.59 -8.31 -1.46
CA ASN A 103 0.48 -8.30 -2.91
C ASN A 103 1.11 -9.53 -3.55
N ARG A 104 1.99 -10.23 -2.81
CA ARG A 104 2.72 -11.41 -3.28
C ARG A 104 2.91 -12.39 -2.12
N ASP A 105 3.03 -13.65 -2.45
CA ASP A 105 3.44 -14.67 -1.50
C ASP A 105 4.96 -14.75 -1.42
N PHE A 106 5.45 -14.91 -0.19
CA PHE A 106 6.87 -15.05 0.13
C PHE A 106 7.02 -16.20 1.11
N ASP A 107 8.01 -17.05 0.87
CA ASP A 107 8.30 -18.21 1.71
C ASP A 107 9.09 -17.81 2.96
N SER A 108 9.93 -16.79 2.85
CA SER A 108 10.76 -16.24 3.93
C SER A 108 10.79 -14.72 3.96
N PHE A 109 11.31 -14.16 5.05
CA PHE A 109 11.53 -12.72 5.17
C PHE A 109 12.59 -12.25 4.15
N GLU A 110 13.64 -13.04 4.00
CA GLU A 110 14.75 -12.82 3.09
C GLU A 110 14.27 -12.76 1.64
N ASP A 111 13.32 -13.63 1.24
CA ASP A 111 12.71 -13.57 -0.09
C ASP A 111 11.91 -12.28 -0.30
N ALA A 112 11.15 -11.85 0.72
CA ALA A 112 10.36 -10.62 0.68
C ALA A 112 11.25 -9.37 0.58
N GLU A 113 12.38 -9.36 1.28
CA GLU A 113 13.37 -8.29 1.23
C GLU A 113 14.16 -8.31 -0.09
N ALA A 114 14.59 -9.48 -0.55
CA ALA A 114 15.33 -9.63 -1.80
C ALA A 114 14.50 -9.17 -3.01
N ALA A 115 13.19 -9.46 -3.02
CA ALA A 115 12.29 -9.08 -4.10
C ALA A 115 11.85 -7.60 -4.07
N LEU A 116 12.16 -6.85 -3.01
CA LEU A 116 11.76 -5.46 -2.89
C LEU A 116 12.54 -4.58 -3.90
N PRO A 117 11.89 -3.64 -4.60
CA PRO A 117 12.59 -2.70 -5.47
C PRO A 117 13.68 -1.92 -4.72
N ASP A 118 14.86 -1.78 -5.33
CA ASP A 118 16.05 -1.23 -4.65
C ASP A 118 15.82 0.15 -4.03
N HIS A 119 15.05 1.02 -4.70
CA HIS A 119 14.73 2.36 -4.21
C HIS A 119 13.88 2.38 -2.93
N LEU A 120 13.28 1.26 -2.55
CA LEU A 120 12.45 1.12 -1.35
C LEU A 120 13.16 0.43 -0.20
N ARG A 121 14.32 -0.21 -0.43
CA ARG A 121 15.06 -0.96 0.61
C ARG A 121 15.37 -0.09 1.82
N GLU A 122 15.96 1.08 1.59
CA GLU A 122 16.31 2.02 2.66
C GLU A 122 15.06 2.58 3.35
N ALA A 123 14.05 2.99 2.57
CA ALA A 123 12.84 3.59 3.11
C ALA A 123 11.97 2.61 3.93
N LEU A 124 12.07 1.31 3.67
CA LEU A 124 11.30 0.27 4.34
C LEU A 124 12.12 -0.58 5.33
N VAL A 125 13.36 -0.19 5.64
CA VAL A 125 14.27 -0.99 6.48
C VAL A 125 13.69 -1.33 7.85
N GLU A 126 12.97 -0.38 8.48
CA GLU A 126 12.29 -0.62 9.76
C GLU A 126 10.88 -1.20 9.59
N ALA A 127 10.17 -0.77 8.55
CA ALA A 127 8.77 -1.12 8.34
C ALA A 127 8.59 -2.57 7.88
N LEU A 128 9.50 -3.10 7.06
CA LEU A 128 9.38 -4.44 6.49
C LEU A 128 9.55 -5.57 7.54
N PRO A 129 10.56 -5.55 8.43
CA PRO A 129 10.64 -6.53 9.53
C PRO A 129 9.43 -6.47 10.46
N ALA A 130 8.96 -5.27 10.81
CA ALA A 130 7.78 -5.09 11.65
C ALA A 130 6.51 -5.65 10.99
N ALA A 131 6.35 -5.43 9.68
CA ALA A 131 5.24 -5.99 8.90
C ALA A 131 5.29 -7.52 8.84
N TRP A 132 6.49 -8.10 8.75
CA TRP A 132 6.67 -9.55 8.73
C TRP A 132 6.31 -10.17 10.08
N ALA A 133 6.77 -9.59 11.19
CA ALA A 133 6.43 -10.02 12.54
C ALA A 133 4.90 -9.96 12.80
N ASP A 134 4.23 -8.89 12.36
CA ASP A 134 2.77 -8.76 12.41
C ASP A 134 2.07 -9.87 11.60
N ARG A 135 2.55 -10.16 10.39
CA ARG A 135 2.02 -11.24 9.53
C ARG A 135 2.16 -12.61 10.18
N LEU A 136 3.31 -12.91 10.79
CA LEU A 136 3.53 -14.19 11.48
C LEU A 136 2.62 -14.33 12.70
N SER A 137 2.44 -13.25 13.47
CA SER A 137 1.55 -13.24 14.64
C SER A 137 0.09 -13.54 14.28
N GLN A 138 -0.37 -13.06 13.13
CA GLN A 138 -1.72 -13.36 12.60
C GLN A 138 -1.89 -14.80 12.11
N ARG A 139 -0.80 -15.49 11.75
CA ARG A 139 -0.84 -16.91 11.32
C ARG A 139 -0.85 -17.89 12.50
N LEU A 140 -0.54 -17.42 13.71
CA LEU A 140 -0.47 -18.25 14.93
C LEU A 140 -1.78 -18.26 15.71
N ILE A 141 -2.82 -17.57 15.24
CA ILE A 141 -4.18 -17.51 15.80
C ILE A 141 -5.11 -18.32 14.91
#